data_AF-A0A1Q5TI09-F1
#
_entry.id   AF-A0A1Q5TI09-F1
#
_cell.length_a   1.000
_cell.length_b   1.000
_cell.length_c   1.000
_cell.angle_alpha   90.00
_cell.angle_beta   90.00
_cell.angle_gamma   90.00
#
_symmetry.space_group_name_H-M   'P 1'
#
loop_
_entity.id
_entity.type
_entity.pdbx_description
1 polymer ?
#
loop_
_entity_poly.entity_id
_entity_poly.type
_entity_poly.pdbx_seq_one_letter_code
_entity_poly.pdbx_strand_id
1 'polypeptide(L)'
;MEPLSGEASLIEVIQTTEAISKILRRYINIGRIREGRYDVTRLQDEISALSQPLEPLQKVLHDRSPTQTGPSQGAAFNDPDNQQIECLPGTQVELLGKIDHWVKTPNEKCLFWLSGLAGTGKSTIARTVSSSFERQGVLGASFFFRSGEQERGNAKLLFPTLARQLGDTMPQLTPNIQHAIRNDPEISARGLEEQFQKLILEPLNELNLARSRSTILIVIDALDECSQDDDVRDILELLPRLQESCSVQFRFLLTSRPDLPMKLGLQGATDNHQHLIIHEIPHSVMEHEIRVYLNHKFLWLQQERDLPADWPGEKTINTLVERTAPSFLSTTMLVRFVSDDSGNAAERLEAILSDQTNYATNMEGTYTLILNQLLTNEDEEKPRQLIHEFQNTIGILILLATPLSVDSFAKLLQMETDKVQEQIKLFYPVLDVPARSDKPVQILHLSFRDFLLDKKQEEYPFWVDESLVHKKLAAQCLKVMQDPNEDHTVKLWDHRTGELRQTLKGHTDWVSSIDFSPDSQLLASASFDDSFKVWDTRTGKLCHTFWGGVDEIYSVTFVSDDQLSGSSENNTVKIWDLYTGEMRVVCS
;
A
#
# COMPACT_ATOMS: atom_id res chain seq x y z
N MET A 1 23.12 -39.66 24.62
CA MET A 1 24.12 -39.47 23.56
C MET A 1 24.34 -37.97 23.44
N GLU A 2 25.55 -37.52 23.76
CA GLU A 2 25.93 -36.11 23.82
C GLU A 2 25.83 -35.40 22.46
N PRO A 3 25.62 -34.07 22.47
CA PRO A 3 25.57 -33.26 21.26
C PRO A 3 26.99 -32.89 20.82
N LEU A 4 27.36 -33.25 19.59
CA LEU A 4 28.58 -32.73 18.97
C LEU A 4 28.34 -31.29 18.48
N SER A 5 29.25 -30.44 18.90
CA SER A 5 29.31 -28.98 18.93
C SER A 5 29.20 -28.26 17.58
N GLY A 6 28.58 -27.08 17.61
CA GLY A 6 28.62 -26.04 16.57
C GLY A 6 29.99 -25.35 16.40
N GLU A 7 31.09 -26.00 16.79
CA GLU A 7 32.45 -25.46 16.63
C GLU A 7 32.99 -25.66 15.21
N ALA A 8 32.52 -26.67 14.46
CA ALA A 8 32.95 -26.89 13.08
C ALA A 8 32.53 -25.76 12.13
N SER A 9 31.33 -25.18 12.35
CA SER A 9 30.79 -24.10 11.50
C SER A 9 31.49 -22.76 11.73
N LEU A 10 31.90 -22.46 12.97
CA LEU A 10 32.60 -21.22 13.31
C LEU A 10 34.06 -21.23 12.83
N ILE A 11 34.74 -22.37 12.90
CA ILE A 11 36.11 -22.51 12.39
C ILE A 11 36.17 -22.35 10.86
N GLU A 12 35.21 -22.92 10.13
CA GLU A 12 35.14 -22.76 8.67
C GLU A 12 34.85 -21.31 8.25
N VAL A 13 33.95 -20.61 8.95
CA VAL A 13 33.64 -19.19 8.69
C VAL A 13 34.85 -18.31 8.97
N ILE A 14 35.59 -18.57 10.06
CA ILE A 14 36.82 -17.82 10.38
C ILE A 14 37.89 -18.06 9.31
N GLN A 15 38.07 -19.31 8.85
CA GLN A 15 39.05 -19.65 7.81
C GLN A 15 38.71 -19.02 6.44
N THR A 16 37.43 -18.97 6.07
CA THR A 16 37.00 -18.30 4.82
C THR A 16 37.17 -16.78 4.91
N THR A 17 36.84 -16.18 6.06
CA THR A 17 37.00 -14.73 6.26
C THR A 17 38.48 -14.32 6.25
N GLU A 18 39.36 -15.15 6.82
CA GLU A 18 40.81 -14.94 6.83
C GLU A 18 41.43 -15.12 5.43
N ALA A 19 40.94 -16.08 4.64
CA ALA A 19 41.33 -16.27 3.24
C ALA A 19 40.94 -15.07 2.37
N ILE A 20 39.71 -14.56 2.50
CA ILE A 20 39.21 -13.39 1.78
C ILE A 20 40.00 -12.13 2.18
N SER A 21 40.27 -11.93 3.47
CA SER A 21 41.07 -10.80 3.95
C SER A 21 42.51 -10.83 3.41
N LYS A 22 43.11 -12.02 3.26
CA LYS A 22 44.46 -12.20 2.72
C LYS A 22 44.52 -11.94 1.21
N ILE A 23 43.46 -12.25 0.47
CA ILE A 23 43.30 -11.93 -0.96
C ILE A 23 43.14 -10.41 -1.15
N LEU A 24 42.27 -9.77 -0.37
CA LEU A 24 42.05 -8.32 -0.41
C LEU A 24 43.31 -7.52 -0.02
N ARG A 25 44.06 -7.96 1.00
CA ARG A 25 45.34 -7.33 1.38
C ARG A 25 46.42 -7.46 0.30
N ARG A 26 46.42 -8.53 -0.50
CA ARG A 26 47.33 -8.67 -1.66
C ARG A 26 46.95 -7.73 -2.80
N TYR A 27 45.67 -7.46 -2.98
CA TYR A 27 45.17 -6.51 -3.99
C TYR A 27 45.47 -5.05 -3.65
N ILE A 28 45.42 -4.68 -2.36
CA ILE A 28 45.68 -3.31 -1.91
C ILE A 28 47.19 -2.97 -1.92
N ASN A 29 48.08 -3.96 -1.72
CA ASN A 29 49.53 -3.72 -1.60
C ASN A 29 50.30 -3.71 -2.93
N ILE A 30 49.68 -3.97 -4.08
CA ILE A 30 50.35 -3.98 -5.38
C ILE A 30 49.74 -2.88 -6.26
N GLY A 31 50.27 -1.66 -6.13
CA GLY A 31 49.90 -0.51 -6.95
C GLY A 31 50.35 -0.62 -8.41
N ARG A 32 49.84 -1.60 -9.17
CA ARG A 32 49.99 -1.70 -10.63
C ARG A 32 48.76 -2.34 -11.27
N ILE A 33 47.73 -1.54 -11.52
CA ILE A 33 46.63 -1.88 -12.42
C ILE A 33 47.15 -1.75 -13.87
N ARG A 34 47.75 -2.81 -14.42
CA ARG A 34 48.04 -2.88 -15.87
C ARG A 34 47.70 -4.20 -16.55
N GLU A 35 47.24 -5.22 -15.84
CA GLU A 35 46.84 -6.51 -16.45
C GLU A 35 45.46 -7.01 -15.98
N GLY A 36 44.52 -6.08 -15.80
CA GLY A 36 43.20 -6.35 -15.20
C GLY A 36 42.32 -7.40 -15.92
N ARG A 37 42.63 -7.83 -17.15
CA ARG A 37 41.89 -8.91 -17.79
C ARG A 37 42.33 -10.30 -17.32
N TYR A 38 43.63 -10.51 -17.08
CA TYR A 38 44.18 -11.80 -16.67
C TYR A 38 43.88 -12.10 -15.19
N ASP A 39 43.90 -11.05 -14.37
CA ASP A 39 43.63 -11.15 -12.93
C ASP A 39 42.14 -11.40 -12.63
N VAL A 40 41.23 -10.87 -13.45
CA VAL A 40 39.77 -11.10 -13.31
C VAL A 40 39.38 -12.54 -13.66
N THR A 41 39.98 -13.12 -14.71
CA THR A 41 39.68 -14.52 -15.08
C THR A 41 40.16 -15.49 -14.01
N ARG A 42 41.34 -15.23 -13.43
CA ARG A 42 41.88 -16.04 -12.34
C ARG A 42 41.07 -15.89 -11.05
N LEU A 43 40.57 -14.70 -10.73
CA LEU A 43 39.62 -14.51 -9.62
C LEU A 43 38.31 -15.26 -9.85
N GLN A 44 37.79 -15.28 -11.09
CA GLN A 44 36.60 -16.05 -11.42
C GLN A 44 36.82 -17.56 -11.23
N ASP A 45 37.97 -18.09 -11.65
CA ASP A 45 38.32 -19.51 -11.46
C ASP A 45 38.50 -19.87 -9.97
N GLU A 46 39.14 -19.01 -9.17
CA GLU A 46 39.31 -19.22 -7.72
C GLU A 46 37.97 -19.11 -6.96
N ILE A 47 37.04 -18.24 -7.40
CA ILE A 47 35.66 -18.15 -6.88
C ILE A 47 34.85 -19.39 -7.25
N SER A 48 34.97 -19.89 -8.49
CA SER A 48 34.30 -21.12 -8.94
C SER A 48 34.84 -22.39 -8.25
N ALA A 49 36.10 -22.40 -7.84
CA ALA A 49 36.67 -23.49 -7.03
C ALA A 49 36.13 -23.48 -5.58
N LEU A 50 35.79 -22.31 -5.04
CA LEU A 50 35.19 -22.16 -3.71
C LEU A 50 33.69 -22.48 -3.68
N SER A 51 32.98 -22.42 -4.81
CA SER A 51 31.55 -22.79 -4.89
C SER A 51 31.29 -24.30 -4.83
N GLN A 52 32.26 -25.15 -5.22
CA GLN A 52 32.10 -26.62 -5.19
C GLN A 52 31.88 -27.21 -3.77
N PRO A 53 32.61 -26.79 -2.72
CA PRO A 53 32.34 -27.28 -1.36
C PRO A 53 31.11 -26.65 -0.68
N LEU A 54 30.49 -25.61 -1.27
CA LEU A 54 29.31 -24.92 -0.71
C LEU A 54 27.97 -25.52 -1.17
N GLU A 55 27.94 -26.33 -2.25
CA GLU A 55 26.72 -26.99 -2.72
C GLU A 55 26.03 -27.91 -1.67
N PRO A 56 26.76 -28.69 -0.84
CA PRO A 56 26.13 -29.50 0.20
C PRO A 56 25.50 -28.66 1.32
N LEU A 57 26.08 -27.49 1.65
CA LEU A 57 25.56 -26.56 2.64
C LEU A 57 24.34 -25.79 2.12
N GLN A 58 24.30 -25.44 0.83
CA GLN A 58 23.11 -24.87 0.18
C GLN A 58 21.95 -25.86 0.16
N LYS A 59 22.21 -27.16 -0.03
CA LYS A 59 21.18 -28.21 0.05
C LYS A 59 20.56 -28.33 1.45
N VAL A 60 21.38 -28.25 2.51
CA VAL A 60 20.92 -28.31 3.90
C VAL A 60 20.21 -27.03 4.35
N LEU A 61 20.58 -25.86 3.80
CA LEU A 61 19.88 -24.59 4.02
C LEU A 61 18.55 -24.52 3.23
N HIS A 62 18.49 -25.10 2.02
CA HIS A 62 17.24 -25.19 1.24
C HIS A 62 16.21 -26.16 1.84
N ASP A 63 16.63 -27.24 2.49
CA ASP A 63 15.73 -28.15 3.23
C ASP A 63 15.16 -27.53 4.52
N ARG A 64 15.59 -26.31 4.92
CA ARG A 64 15.08 -25.57 6.09
C ARG A 64 14.49 -24.19 5.77
N SER A 65 14.37 -23.81 4.49
CA SER A 65 13.64 -22.62 4.06
C SER A 65 12.29 -23.04 3.45
N PRO A 66 11.13 -22.50 3.90
CA PRO A 66 9.85 -22.84 3.34
C PRO A 66 9.79 -22.43 1.87
N THR A 67 9.28 -23.34 1.04
CA THR A 67 9.02 -23.20 -0.41
C THR A 67 8.36 -21.87 -0.77
N GLN A 68 8.65 -21.36 -1.98
CA GLN A 68 8.13 -20.14 -2.65
C GLN A 68 6.60 -20.13 -2.88
N THR A 69 5.84 -20.40 -1.83
CA THR A 69 4.41 -20.14 -1.64
C THR A 69 4.20 -19.82 -0.16
N GLY A 70 4.94 -18.82 0.32
CA GLY A 70 4.62 -18.18 1.59
C GLY A 70 3.22 -17.56 1.52
N PRO A 71 2.45 -17.54 2.61
CA PRO A 71 1.22 -16.76 2.62
C PRO A 71 1.53 -15.31 2.22
N SER A 72 0.63 -14.64 1.52
CA SER A 72 0.70 -13.17 1.43
C SER A 72 0.74 -12.63 2.85
N GLN A 73 1.82 -11.93 3.20
CA GLN A 73 2.01 -11.41 4.56
C GLN A 73 0.84 -10.49 4.90
N GLY A 74 0.23 -10.67 6.07
CA GLY A 74 -0.86 -9.82 6.56
C GLY A 74 -2.26 -10.16 6.06
N ALA A 75 -2.45 -11.12 5.14
CA ALA A 75 -3.77 -11.35 4.52
C ALA A 75 -4.69 -12.29 5.33
N ALA A 76 -4.11 -13.18 6.14
CA ALA A 76 -4.89 -14.04 7.04
C ALA A 76 -5.39 -13.23 8.24
N PHE A 77 -6.52 -13.62 8.83
CA PHE A 77 -7.08 -12.90 9.97
C PHE A 77 -6.19 -12.94 11.23
N ASN A 78 -5.40 -14.01 11.38
CA ASN A 78 -4.52 -14.29 12.51
C ASN A 78 -3.07 -13.82 12.28
N ASP A 79 -2.82 -13.08 11.19
CA ASP A 79 -1.51 -12.51 10.92
C ASP A 79 -1.16 -11.37 11.91
N PRO A 80 0.07 -11.31 12.46
CA PRO A 80 0.50 -10.25 13.36
C PRO A 80 0.34 -8.82 12.82
N ASP A 81 0.42 -8.63 11.49
CA ASP A 81 0.25 -7.33 10.83
C ASP A 81 -1.24 -6.96 10.67
N ASN A 82 -2.18 -7.87 10.99
CA ASN A 82 -3.62 -7.69 10.87
C ASN A 82 -4.30 -7.39 12.24
N GLN A 83 -3.57 -6.73 13.16
CA GLN A 83 -4.07 -6.31 14.49
C GLN A 83 -5.15 -5.22 14.38
N GLN A 84 -6.36 -5.61 14.00
CA GLN A 84 -7.57 -4.81 14.17
C GLN A 84 -8.54 -5.53 15.11
N ILE A 85 -9.32 -4.71 15.81
CA ILE A 85 -10.12 -5.05 17.00
C ILE A 85 -11.37 -5.83 16.57
N GLU A 86 -11.72 -6.89 17.31
CA GLU A 86 -13.01 -7.61 17.22
C GLU A 86 -14.18 -6.74 17.72
N CYS A 87 -15.43 -7.08 17.36
CA CYS A 87 -16.63 -6.53 17.97
C CYS A 87 -16.55 -6.62 19.50
N LEU A 88 -16.94 -5.53 20.17
CA LEU A 88 -16.99 -5.50 21.63
C LEU A 88 -18.07 -6.47 22.16
N PRO A 89 -17.85 -7.11 23.31
CA PRO A 89 -18.87 -7.96 23.92
C PRO A 89 -20.22 -7.23 24.06
N GLY A 90 -21.28 -7.84 23.52
CA GLY A 90 -22.64 -7.26 23.55
C GLY A 90 -22.98 -6.34 22.37
N THR A 91 -22.07 -6.10 21.42
CA THR A 91 -22.37 -5.40 20.16
C THR A 91 -22.69 -6.37 19.02
N GLN A 92 -23.48 -5.95 18.03
CA GLN A 92 -23.84 -6.73 16.83
C GLN A 92 -24.41 -8.13 17.12
N VAL A 93 -25.01 -8.34 18.31
CA VAL A 93 -25.44 -9.66 18.80
C VAL A 93 -26.45 -10.32 17.87
N GLU A 94 -27.41 -9.54 17.34
CA GLU A 94 -28.42 -10.05 16.42
C GLU A 94 -27.80 -10.45 15.07
N LEU A 95 -26.89 -9.63 14.53
CA LEU A 95 -26.22 -9.92 13.26
C LEU A 95 -25.29 -11.13 13.38
N LEU A 96 -24.47 -11.17 14.42
CA LEU A 96 -23.58 -12.31 14.70
C LEU A 96 -24.40 -13.58 14.93
N GLY A 97 -25.57 -13.49 15.60
CA GLY A 97 -26.51 -14.60 15.73
C GLY A 97 -27.11 -15.06 14.40
N LYS A 98 -27.43 -14.14 13.48
CA LYS A 98 -27.87 -14.47 12.12
C LYS A 98 -26.79 -15.19 11.32
N ILE A 99 -25.54 -14.72 11.39
CA ILE A 99 -24.39 -15.38 10.73
C ILE A 99 -24.15 -16.77 11.35
N ASP A 100 -24.21 -16.88 12.68
CA ASP A 100 -24.05 -18.17 13.37
C ASP A 100 -25.10 -19.20 12.93
N HIS A 101 -26.36 -18.77 12.89
CA HIS A 101 -27.46 -19.58 12.39
C HIS A 101 -27.25 -19.97 10.92
N TRP A 102 -26.90 -19.02 10.05
CA TRP A 102 -26.67 -19.26 8.62
C TRP A 102 -25.56 -20.30 8.37
N VAL A 103 -24.43 -20.23 9.10
CA VAL A 103 -23.34 -21.21 8.96
C VAL A 103 -23.81 -22.62 9.35
N LYS A 104 -24.56 -22.73 10.46
CA LYS A 104 -24.97 -24.01 11.05
C LYS A 104 -26.16 -24.67 10.37
N THR A 105 -27.04 -23.89 9.74
CA THR A 105 -28.24 -24.42 9.08
C THR A 105 -27.87 -25.17 7.80
N PRO A 106 -28.28 -26.44 7.63
CA PRO A 106 -28.05 -27.18 6.39
C PRO A 106 -28.78 -26.55 5.19
N ASN A 107 -28.23 -26.66 3.98
CA ASN A 107 -28.85 -26.20 2.72
C ASN A 107 -29.17 -24.69 2.59
N GLU A 108 -28.76 -23.84 3.54
CA GLU A 108 -28.80 -22.39 3.33
C GLU A 108 -27.91 -21.94 2.16
N LYS A 109 -28.08 -20.70 1.68
CA LYS A 109 -27.32 -20.12 0.57
C LYS A 109 -25.80 -20.15 0.78
N CYS A 110 -25.04 -20.47 -0.27
CA CYS A 110 -23.58 -20.61 -0.24
C CYS A 110 -22.84 -19.33 0.19
N LEU A 111 -23.30 -18.17 -0.31
CA LEU A 111 -22.70 -16.87 -0.04
C LEU A 111 -23.55 -16.09 0.97
N PHE A 112 -22.90 -15.44 1.93
CA PHE A 112 -23.49 -14.40 2.76
C PHE A 112 -22.75 -13.10 2.47
N TRP A 113 -23.43 -12.16 1.81
CA TRP A 113 -22.86 -10.86 1.49
C TRP A 113 -23.28 -9.82 2.52
N LEU A 114 -22.31 -9.37 3.31
CA LEU A 114 -22.44 -8.29 4.27
C LEU A 114 -21.97 -6.97 3.63
N SER A 115 -22.92 -6.15 3.21
CA SER A 115 -22.62 -4.91 2.50
C SER A 115 -22.76 -3.65 3.37
N GLY A 116 -21.84 -2.71 3.16
CA GLY A 116 -21.59 -1.60 4.08
C GLY A 116 -20.92 -0.42 3.37
N LEU A 117 -21.43 0.82 3.47
CA LEU A 117 -20.66 2.06 3.39
C LEU A 117 -19.44 1.95 4.30
N ALA A 118 -18.42 2.73 4.01
CA ALA A 118 -17.19 2.65 4.78
C ALA A 118 -17.38 3.23 6.20
N GLY A 119 -16.63 2.68 7.16
CA GLY A 119 -16.77 3.00 8.58
C GLY A 119 -17.89 2.26 9.34
N THR A 120 -18.64 1.36 8.73
CA THR A 120 -19.76 0.64 9.37
C THR A 120 -19.37 -0.64 10.13
N GLY A 121 -18.08 -0.90 10.31
CA GLY A 121 -17.60 -2.03 11.10
C GLY A 121 -17.63 -3.41 10.39
N LYS A 122 -17.83 -3.47 9.07
CA LYS A 122 -17.76 -4.71 8.26
C LYS A 122 -16.56 -5.60 8.59
N SER A 123 -15.34 -5.04 8.50
CA SER A 123 -14.11 -5.79 8.75
C SER A 123 -13.95 -6.22 10.20
N THR A 124 -14.48 -5.44 11.14
CA THR A 124 -14.57 -5.81 12.56
C THR A 124 -15.48 -7.02 12.75
N ILE A 125 -16.65 -7.04 12.10
CA ILE A 125 -17.58 -8.18 12.10
C ILE A 125 -16.94 -9.41 11.46
N ALA A 126 -16.30 -9.27 10.30
CA ALA A 126 -15.60 -10.37 9.61
C ALA A 126 -14.53 -11.02 10.50
N ARG A 127 -13.77 -10.23 11.27
CA ARG A 127 -12.78 -10.73 12.23
C ARG A 127 -13.44 -11.45 13.40
N THR A 128 -14.48 -10.88 14.01
CA THR A 128 -15.21 -11.55 15.10
C THR A 128 -15.79 -12.88 14.65
N VAL A 129 -16.35 -12.94 13.44
CA VAL A 129 -16.84 -14.19 12.84
C VAL A 129 -15.67 -15.16 12.67
N SER A 130 -14.55 -14.73 12.09
CA SER A 130 -13.36 -15.58 11.88
C SER A 130 -12.86 -16.18 13.21
N SER A 131 -12.61 -15.34 14.22
CA SER A 131 -12.16 -15.75 15.56
C SER A 131 -13.15 -16.67 16.29
N SER A 132 -14.46 -16.41 16.17
CA SER A 132 -15.49 -17.26 16.75
C SER A 132 -15.52 -18.65 16.11
N PHE A 133 -15.43 -18.72 14.78
CA PHE A 133 -15.50 -19.99 14.04
C PHE A 133 -14.19 -20.76 13.97
N GLU A 134 -13.03 -20.10 14.13
CA GLU A 134 -11.75 -20.78 14.35
C GLU A 134 -11.79 -21.56 15.67
N ARG A 135 -12.27 -20.92 16.76
CA ARG A 135 -12.47 -21.59 18.06
C ARG A 135 -13.45 -22.76 18.01
N GLN A 136 -14.41 -22.72 17.09
CA GLN A 136 -15.36 -23.81 16.85
C GLN A 136 -14.81 -24.89 15.90
N GLY A 137 -13.63 -24.69 15.29
CA GLY A 137 -13.04 -25.62 14.32
C GLY A 137 -13.76 -25.68 12.97
N VAL A 138 -14.50 -24.62 12.62
CA VAL A 138 -15.30 -24.53 11.39
C VAL A 138 -14.66 -23.60 10.35
N LEU A 139 -13.86 -22.62 10.78
CA LEU A 139 -13.15 -21.73 9.88
C LEU A 139 -12.10 -22.53 9.10
N GLY A 140 -12.23 -22.56 7.77
CA GLY A 140 -11.28 -23.20 6.87
C GLY A 140 -10.16 -22.29 6.41
N ALA A 141 -10.52 -21.06 6.03
CA ALA A 141 -9.59 -20.07 5.52
C ALA A 141 -10.17 -18.64 5.62
N SER A 142 -9.30 -17.65 5.51
CA SER A 142 -9.65 -16.24 5.49
C SER A 142 -8.69 -15.43 4.62
N PHE A 143 -9.21 -14.37 3.99
CA PHE A 143 -8.42 -13.40 3.24
C PHE A 143 -8.99 -11.99 3.43
N PHE A 144 -8.14 -11.06 3.87
CA PHE A 144 -8.51 -9.68 4.13
C PHE A 144 -7.85 -8.77 3.10
N PHE A 145 -8.61 -8.33 2.10
CA PHE A 145 -8.11 -7.40 1.10
C PHE A 145 -7.74 -6.06 1.75
N ARG A 146 -6.76 -5.38 1.15
CA ARG A 146 -6.39 -4.01 1.51
C ARG A 146 -5.91 -3.25 0.28
N SER A 147 -6.59 -2.15 -0.03
CA SER A 147 -6.27 -1.33 -1.19
C SER A 147 -4.90 -0.68 -1.06
N GLY A 148 -4.15 -0.59 -2.17
CA GLY A 148 -2.83 0.04 -2.22
C GLY A 148 -1.67 -0.78 -1.65
N GLU A 149 -1.92 -1.99 -1.14
CA GLU A 149 -0.86 -2.94 -0.73
C GLU A 149 -0.61 -3.96 -1.84
N GLN A 150 0.65 -4.13 -2.28
CA GLN A 150 1.01 -4.99 -3.41
C GLN A 150 0.54 -6.45 -3.26
N GLU A 151 0.56 -6.99 -2.04
CA GLU A 151 0.12 -8.36 -1.79
C GLU A 151 -1.38 -8.46 -1.50
N ARG A 152 -1.90 -7.59 -0.62
CA ARG A 152 -3.29 -7.69 -0.14
C ARG A 152 -4.33 -7.07 -1.06
N GLY A 153 -3.93 -6.27 -2.06
CA GLY A 153 -4.79 -5.79 -3.12
C GLY A 153 -4.84 -6.70 -4.35
N ASN A 154 -4.01 -7.75 -4.41
CA ASN A 154 -3.82 -8.59 -5.60
C ASN A 154 -4.62 -9.89 -5.52
N ALA A 155 -5.66 -10.00 -6.34
CA ALA A 155 -6.51 -11.19 -6.39
C ALA A 155 -5.75 -12.49 -6.71
N LYS A 156 -4.63 -12.42 -7.44
CA LYS A 156 -3.83 -13.61 -7.78
C LYS A 156 -3.24 -14.32 -6.57
N LEU A 157 -3.22 -13.67 -5.40
CA LEU A 157 -2.75 -14.25 -4.15
C LEU A 157 -3.89 -14.85 -3.33
N LEU A 158 -5.16 -14.64 -3.70
CA LEU A 158 -6.32 -15.15 -2.99
C LEU A 158 -6.33 -16.69 -2.95
N PHE A 159 -6.48 -17.35 -4.10
CA PHE A 159 -6.64 -18.80 -4.14
C PHE A 159 -5.40 -19.59 -3.67
N PRO A 160 -4.14 -19.17 -3.96
CA PRO A 160 -2.97 -19.79 -3.36
C PRO A 160 -2.97 -19.71 -1.84
N THR A 161 -3.37 -18.57 -1.28
CA THR A 161 -3.45 -18.37 0.18
C THR A 161 -4.56 -19.22 0.79
N LEU A 162 -5.75 -19.23 0.18
CA LEU A 162 -6.86 -20.07 0.62
C LEU A 162 -6.51 -21.56 0.55
N ALA A 163 -5.91 -22.03 -0.54
CA ALA A 163 -5.49 -23.42 -0.70
C ALA A 163 -4.52 -23.85 0.41
N ARG A 164 -3.52 -23.02 0.72
CA ARG A 164 -2.60 -23.27 1.83
C ARG A 164 -3.33 -23.40 3.17
N GLN A 165 -4.17 -22.42 3.52
CA GLN A 165 -4.92 -22.44 4.79
C GLN A 165 -5.89 -23.62 4.87
N LEU A 166 -6.52 -23.99 3.75
CA LEU A 166 -7.36 -25.19 3.66
C LEU A 166 -6.54 -26.47 3.86
N GLY A 167 -5.30 -26.53 3.36
CA GLY A 167 -4.38 -27.63 3.64
C GLY A 167 -3.98 -27.74 5.11
N ASP A 168 -3.82 -26.61 5.80
CA ASP A 168 -3.54 -26.57 7.24
C ASP A 168 -4.75 -27.04 8.05
N THR A 169 -5.96 -26.58 7.69
CA THR A 169 -7.22 -26.97 8.36
C THR A 169 -7.67 -28.39 8.00
N MET A 170 -7.42 -28.82 6.77
CA MET A 170 -7.71 -30.16 6.25
C MET A 170 -6.43 -30.82 5.71
N PRO A 171 -5.60 -31.44 6.56
CA PRO A 171 -4.33 -32.05 6.16
C PRO A 171 -4.43 -33.11 5.05
N GLN A 172 -5.63 -33.63 4.80
CA GLN A 172 -5.89 -34.58 3.72
C GLN A 172 -5.78 -33.94 2.32
N LEU A 173 -5.96 -32.62 2.21
CA LEU A 173 -5.79 -31.89 0.94
C LEU A 173 -4.32 -31.64 0.60
N THR A 174 -3.46 -31.59 1.61
CA THR A 174 -2.05 -31.20 1.47
C THR A 174 -1.29 -31.99 0.40
N PRO A 175 -1.40 -33.33 0.30
CA PRO A 175 -0.72 -34.08 -0.75
C PRO A 175 -1.16 -33.67 -2.17
N ASN A 176 -2.45 -33.43 -2.36
CA ASN A 176 -3.03 -33.07 -3.66
C ASN A 176 -2.67 -31.63 -4.04
N ILE A 177 -2.72 -30.70 -3.09
CA ILE A 177 -2.28 -29.32 -3.29
C ILE A 177 -0.79 -29.28 -3.64
N GLN A 178 0.05 -30.02 -2.90
CA GLN A 178 1.48 -30.13 -3.20
C GLN A 178 1.75 -30.79 -4.56
N HIS A 179 0.90 -31.73 -4.98
CA HIS A 179 0.99 -32.33 -6.30
C HIS A 179 0.68 -31.30 -7.40
N ALA A 180 -0.40 -30.52 -7.25
CA ALA A 180 -0.74 -29.44 -8.17
C ALA A 180 0.41 -28.42 -8.33
N ILE A 181 1.01 -27.98 -7.21
CA ILE A 181 2.15 -27.04 -7.22
C ILE A 181 3.39 -27.65 -7.90
N ARG A 182 3.68 -28.94 -7.66
CA ARG A 182 4.83 -29.61 -8.31
C ARG A 182 4.62 -29.78 -9.81
N ASN A 183 3.39 -29.98 -10.25
CA ASN A 183 3.05 -30.13 -11.67
C ASN A 183 3.06 -28.79 -12.42
N ASP A 184 2.74 -27.69 -11.74
CA ASP A 184 2.73 -26.34 -12.29
C ASP A 184 3.37 -25.35 -11.30
N PRO A 185 4.71 -25.20 -11.32
CA PRO A 185 5.41 -24.31 -10.39
C PRO A 185 5.00 -22.83 -10.51
N GLU A 186 4.49 -22.43 -11.68
CA GLU A 186 4.05 -21.07 -11.99
C GLU A 186 2.55 -20.85 -11.71
N ILE A 187 1.89 -21.78 -11.01
CA ILE A 187 0.44 -21.72 -10.76
C ILE A 187 0.00 -20.41 -10.10
N SER A 188 0.81 -19.82 -9.23
CA SER A 188 0.55 -18.52 -8.58
C SER A 188 0.54 -17.33 -9.54
N ALA A 189 1.16 -17.45 -10.72
CA ALA A 189 1.16 -16.41 -11.75
C ALA A 189 0.02 -16.57 -12.78
N ARG A 190 -0.66 -17.73 -12.80
CA ARG A 190 -1.79 -18.06 -13.68
C ARG A 190 -3.03 -17.23 -13.38
N GLY A 191 -4.04 -17.34 -14.25
CA GLY A 191 -5.35 -16.71 -14.04
C GLY A 191 -6.11 -17.33 -12.87
N LEU A 192 -7.07 -16.57 -12.33
CA LEU A 192 -7.85 -16.93 -11.14
C LEU A 192 -8.60 -18.26 -11.29
N GLU A 193 -9.22 -18.50 -12.44
CA GLU A 193 -9.94 -19.76 -12.70
C GLU A 193 -9.01 -20.97 -12.64
N GLU A 194 -7.83 -20.88 -13.25
CA GLU A 194 -6.86 -21.99 -13.28
C GLU A 194 -6.30 -22.26 -11.88
N GLN A 195 -6.00 -21.21 -11.11
CA GLN A 195 -5.60 -21.32 -9.71
C GLN A 195 -6.69 -22.02 -8.88
N PHE A 196 -7.93 -21.54 -8.96
CA PHE A 196 -9.06 -22.11 -8.22
C PHE A 196 -9.29 -23.58 -8.56
N GLN A 197 -9.28 -23.91 -9.86
CA GLN A 197 -9.49 -25.26 -10.36
C GLN A 197 -8.42 -26.22 -9.82
N LYS A 198 -7.13 -25.91 -10.02
CA LYS A 198 -6.02 -26.81 -9.69
C LYS A 198 -5.67 -26.85 -8.21
N LEU A 199 -5.78 -25.72 -7.49
CA LEU A 199 -5.36 -25.64 -6.09
C LEU A 199 -6.46 -25.94 -5.09
N ILE A 200 -7.74 -25.84 -5.49
CA ILE A 200 -8.86 -26.00 -4.57
C ILE A 200 -9.83 -27.07 -5.07
N LEU A 201 -10.43 -26.89 -6.25
CA LEU A 201 -11.53 -27.76 -6.69
C LEU A 201 -11.09 -29.20 -6.99
N GLU A 202 -10.02 -29.38 -7.75
CA GLU A 202 -9.45 -30.71 -8.06
C GLU A 202 -9.02 -31.47 -6.80
N PRO A 203 -8.19 -30.88 -5.90
CA PRO A 203 -7.85 -31.51 -4.62
C PRO A 203 -9.05 -31.95 -3.80
N LEU A 204 -10.14 -31.16 -3.77
CA LEU A 204 -11.38 -31.49 -3.05
C LEU A 204 -12.17 -32.62 -3.70
N ASN A 205 -12.22 -32.68 -5.03
CA ASN A 205 -12.93 -33.74 -5.76
C ASN A 205 -12.24 -35.09 -5.64
N GLU A 206 -10.93 -35.10 -5.45
CA GLU A 206 -10.15 -36.31 -5.18
C GLU A 206 -10.33 -36.84 -3.75
N LEU A 207 -10.92 -36.06 -2.83
CA LEU A 207 -11.22 -36.51 -1.47
C LEU A 207 -12.44 -37.44 -1.44
N ASN A 208 -12.18 -38.72 -1.22
CA ASN A 208 -13.19 -39.72 -0.84
C ASN A 208 -13.52 -39.65 0.66
N LEU A 209 -14.13 -38.55 1.12
CA LEU A 209 -14.63 -38.44 2.49
C LEU A 209 -15.99 -39.16 2.63
N ALA A 210 -16.15 -39.90 3.74
CA ALA A 210 -17.42 -40.57 4.06
C ALA A 210 -18.56 -39.54 4.28
N ARG A 211 -19.79 -39.93 3.96
CA ARG A 211 -21.04 -39.16 3.77
C ARG A 211 -21.50 -38.13 4.83
N SER A 212 -20.69 -37.72 5.80
CA SER A 212 -21.00 -36.57 6.66
C SER A 212 -20.44 -35.29 6.03
N ARG A 213 -21.32 -34.48 5.42
CA ARG A 213 -20.95 -33.13 4.93
C ARG A 213 -20.63 -32.22 6.12
N SER A 214 -19.36 -32.06 6.43
CA SER A 214 -18.91 -31.03 7.37
C SER A 214 -18.97 -29.67 6.69
N THR A 215 -19.46 -28.66 7.42
CA THR A 215 -19.45 -27.27 6.96
C THR A 215 -18.08 -26.66 7.18
N ILE A 216 -17.58 -25.94 6.17
CA ILE A 216 -16.35 -25.14 6.27
C ILE A 216 -16.67 -23.70 5.88
N LEU A 217 -16.31 -22.76 6.75
CA LEU A 217 -16.46 -21.33 6.52
C LEU A 217 -15.18 -20.74 5.91
N ILE A 218 -15.33 -19.95 4.86
CA ILE A 218 -14.29 -19.10 4.30
C ILE A 218 -14.75 -17.64 4.45
N VAL A 219 -13.87 -16.78 4.96
CA VAL A 219 -14.15 -15.35 5.14
C VAL A 219 -13.30 -14.53 4.18
N ILE A 220 -13.94 -13.72 3.34
CA ILE A 220 -13.25 -12.80 2.43
C ILE A 220 -13.71 -11.39 2.78
N ASP A 221 -12.82 -10.60 3.35
CA ASP A 221 -13.09 -9.24 3.80
C ASP A 221 -12.65 -8.21 2.77
N ALA A 222 -13.43 -7.13 2.65
CA ALA A 222 -13.16 -5.96 1.83
C ALA A 222 -12.93 -6.29 0.35
N LEU A 223 -13.74 -7.18 -0.25
CA LEU A 223 -13.55 -7.64 -1.63
C LEU A 223 -13.55 -6.49 -2.66
N ASP A 224 -14.22 -5.36 -2.36
CA ASP A 224 -14.18 -4.15 -3.18
C ASP A 224 -12.84 -3.40 -3.15
N GLU A 225 -11.90 -3.78 -2.28
CA GLU A 225 -10.53 -3.27 -2.24
C GLU A 225 -9.57 -4.08 -3.14
N CYS A 226 -10.08 -5.04 -3.91
CA CYS A 226 -9.35 -5.69 -4.97
C CYS A 226 -8.93 -4.67 -6.06
N SER A 227 -7.70 -4.79 -6.56
CA SER A 227 -7.12 -3.80 -7.49
C SER A 227 -7.77 -3.78 -8.87
N GLN A 228 -8.50 -4.83 -9.27
CA GLN A 228 -9.12 -4.96 -10.59
C GLN A 228 -10.59 -5.38 -10.45
N ASP A 229 -11.49 -4.64 -11.09
CA ASP A 229 -12.94 -4.89 -11.04
C ASP A 229 -13.34 -6.22 -11.69
N ASP A 230 -12.62 -6.65 -12.72
CA ASP A 230 -12.89 -7.93 -13.41
C ASP A 230 -12.54 -9.13 -12.51
N ASP A 231 -11.45 -9.04 -11.75
CA ASP A 231 -11.06 -10.08 -10.79
C ASP A 231 -12.15 -10.31 -9.72
N VAL A 232 -12.83 -9.25 -9.27
CA VAL A 232 -13.95 -9.36 -8.32
C VAL A 232 -15.09 -10.20 -8.90
N ARG A 233 -15.41 -10.00 -10.18
CA ARG A 233 -16.46 -10.77 -10.85
C ARG A 233 -16.06 -12.23 -10.98
N ASP A 234 -14.84 -12.49 -11.43
CA ASP A 234 -14.31 -13.85 -11.56
C ASP A 234 -14.35 -14.59 -10.21
N ILE A 235 -13.94 -13.95 -9.12
CA ILE A 235 -14.03 -14.53 -7.77
C ILE A 235 -15.48 -14.90 -7.44
N LEU A 236 -16.43 -13.99 -7.62
CA LEU A 236 -17.84 -14.22 -7.30
C LEU A 236 -18.48 -15.34 -8.12
N GLU A 237 -18.03 -15.54 -9.36
CA GLU A 237 -18.46 -16.65 -10.22
C GLU A 237 -17.83 -17.99 -9.82
N LEU A 238 -16.57 -17.98 -9.36
CA LEU A 238 -15.83 -19.19 -9.00
C LEU A 238 -16.26 -19.79 -7.65
N LEU A 239 -16.45 -18.98 -6.60
CA LEU A 239 -16.71 -19.49 -5.24
C LEU A 239 -17.90 -20.47 -5.15
N PRO A 240 -19.07 -20.22 -5.79
CA PRO A 240 -20.21 -21.14 -5.72
C PRO A 240 -19.93 -22.53 -6.33
N ARG A 241 -18.94 -22.66 -7.24
CA ARG A 241 -18.56 -23.95 -7.86
C ARG A 241 -18.05 -24.95 -6.83
N LEU A 242 -17.60 -24.51 -5.65
CA LEU A 242 -17.21 -25.42 -4.56
C LEU A 242 -18.39 -26.23 -3.99
N GLN A 243 -19.63 -25.83 -4.24
CA GLN A 243 -20.81 -26.62 -3.88
C GLN A 243 -20.97 -27.89 -4.73
N GLU A 244 -20.26 -28.00 -5.84
CA GLU A 244 -20.21 -29.24 -6.65
C GLU A 244 -19.54 -30.39 -5.88
N SER A 245 -18.72 -30.07 -4.88
CA SER A 245 -18.13 -31.10 -4.02
C SER A 245 -19.20 -31.85 -3.22
N CYS A 246 -19.13 -33.18 -3.26
CA CYS A 246 -20.06 -34.03 -2.51
C CYS A 246 -19.68 -34.17 -1.03
N SER A 247 -18.42 -33.87 -0.68
CA SER A 247 -17.77 -34.23 0.58
C SER A 247 -17.83 -33.15 1.66
N VAL A 248 -17.79 -31.88 1.27
CA VAL A 248 -17.71 -30.73 2.18
C VAL A 248 -18.71 -29.68 1.75
N GLN A 249 -19.39 -29.05 2.72
CA GLN A 249 -20.25 -27.91 2.45
C GLN A 249 -19.49 -26.61 2.73
N PHE A 250 -19.21 -25.83 1.68
CA PHE A 250 -18.56 -24.54 1.86
C PHE A 250 -19.57 -23.42 2.15
N ARG A 251 -19.15 -22.45 2.95
CA ARG A 251 -19.87 -21.21 3.27
C ARG A 251 -18.91 -20.05 3.04
N PHE A 252 -19.35 -18.98 2.40
CA PHE A 252 -18.51 -17.79 2.18
C PHE A 252 -19.16 -16.57 2.82
N LEU A 253 -18.50 -15.99 3.82
CA LEU A 253 -18.85 -14.66 4.29
C LEU A 253 -18.03 -13.65 3.49
N LEU A 254 -18.72 -12.79 2.74
CA LEU A 254 -18.13 -11.74 1.94
C LEU A 254 -18.48 -10.39 2.56
N THR A 255 -17.50 -9.50 2.75
CA THR A 255 -17.78 -8.11 3.08
C THR A 255 -17.35 -7.19 1.95
N SER A 256 -18.15 -6.17 1.67
CA SER A 256 -17.77 -5.13 0.71
C SER A 256 -18.61 -3.86 0.82
N ARG A 257 -18.21 -2.81 0.10
CA ARG A 257 -19.13 -1.73 -0.31
C ARG A 257 -20.13 -2.22 -1.38
N PRO A 258 -21.34 -1.64 -1.46
CA PRO A 258 -22.35 -1.99 -2.47
C PRO A 258 -22.05 -1.33 -3.83
N ASP A 259 -20.81 -1.46 -4.31
CA ASP A 259 -20.32 -0.83 -5.54
C ASP A 259 -20.71 -1.64 -6.78
N LEU A 260 -20.55 -1.04 -7.96
CA LEU A 260 -21.02 -1.60 -9.22
C LEU A 260 -20.45 -3.01 -9.53
N PRO A 261 -19.15 -3.30 -9.33
CA PRO A 261 -18.59 -4.64 -9.57
C PRO A 261 -19.28 -5.72 -8.74
N MET A 262 -19.49 -5.46 -7.44
CA MET A 262 -20.18 -6.37 -6.52
C MET A 262 -21.64 -6.61 -6.92
N LYS A 263 -22.36 -5.55 -7.27
CA LYS A 263 -23.76 -5.64 -7.72
C LYS A 263 -23.89 -6.47 -9.00
N LEU A 264 -23.01 -6.25 -9.98
CA LEU A 264 -23.03 -6.98 -11.25
C LEU A 264 -22.63 -8.45 -11.07
N GLY A 265 -21.58 -8.74 -10.30
CA GLY A 265 -21.13 -10.11 -10.04
C GLY A 265 -22.19 -10.95 -9.32
N LEU A 266 -22.90 -10.37 -8.35
CA LEU A 266 -23.95 -11.07 -7.61
C LEU A 266 -25.29 -11.15 -8.36
N GLN A 267 -25.54 -10.30 -9.35
CA GLN A 267 -26.68 -10.43 -10.27
C GLN A 267 -26.59 -11.68 -11.15
N GLY A 268 -25.37 -12.16 -11.46
CA GLY A 268 -25.14 -13.44 -12.11
C GLY A 268 -25.35 -14.67 -11.20
N ALA A 269 -25.33 -14.47 -9.87
CA ALA A 269 -25.38 -15.51 -8.85
C ALA A 269 -26.68 -15.50 -8.01
N THR A 270 -27.80 -15.13 -8.63
CA THR A 270 -29.09 -14.79 -7.99
C THR A 270 -29.69 -15.88 -7.09
N ASP A 271 -29.36 -17.16 -7.29
CA ASP A 271 -29.85 -18.25 -6.46
C ASP A 271 -28.88 -18.76 -5.38
N ASN A 272 -27.67 -18.19 -5.24
CA ASN A 272 -26.63 -18.73 -4.35
C ASN A 272 -26.24 -17.82 -3.17
N HIS A 273 -26.87 -16.66 -3.01
CA HIS A 273 -26.47 -15.69 -1.99
C HIS A 273 -27.62 -15.20 -1.10
N GLN A 274 -27.28 -14.95 0.17
CA GLN A 274 -28.06 -14.16 1.12
C GLN A 274 -27.39 -12.78 1.22
N HIS A 275 -28.18 -11.70 1.18
CA HIS A 275 -27.69 -10.33 1.23
C HIS A 275 -28.18 -9.63 2.50
N LEU A 276 -27.27 -8.96 3.20
CA LEU A 276 -27.59 -8.09 4.32
C LEU A 276 -26.85 -6.76 4.17
N ILE A 277 -27.59 -5.66 4.31
CA ILE A 277 -27.08 -4.30 4.23
C ILE A 277 -26.99 -3.74 5.65
N ILE A 278 -25.79 -3.36 6.11
CA ILE A 278 -25.56 -2.87 7.49
C ILE A 278 -26.31 -1.55 7.76
N HIS A 279 -26.52 -0.67 6.78
CA HIS A 279 -27.23 0.62 6.98
C HIS A 279 -28.75 0.49 7.04
N GLU A 280 -29.30 -0.71 6.84
CA GLU A 280 -30.72 -0.96 7.07
C GLU A 280 -31.00 -1.33 8.53
N ILE A 281 -29.95 -1.36 9.38
CA ILE A 281 -30.08 -1.51 10.83
C ILE A 281 -30.81 -0.28 11.40
N PRO A 282 -31.82 -0.46 12.26
CA PRO A 282 -32.56 0.66 12.85
C PRO A 282 -31.63 1.62 13.61
N HIS A 283 -31.88 2.93 13.49
CA HIS A 283 -31.12 3.98 14.19
C HIS A 283 -30.95 3.72 15.69
N SER A 284 -31.98 3.17 16.35
CA SER A 284 -31.94 2.82 17.77
C SER A 284 -30.91 1.74 18.13
N VAL A 285 -30.63 0.81 17.21
CA VAL A 285 -29.59 -0.21 17.39
C VAL A 285 -28.21 0.42 17.24
N MET A 286 -28.03 1.31 16.26
CA MET A 286 -26.77 2.04 16.06
C MET A 286 -26.42 2.94 17.26
N GLU A 287 -27.39 3.64 17.83
CA GLU A 287 -27.20 4.44 19.05
C GLU A 287 -26.76 3.58 20.24
N HIS A 288 -27.37 2.40 20.40
CA HIS A 288 -26.99 1.46 21.44
C HIS A 288 -25.55 0.97 21.26
N GLU A 289 -25.16 0.60 20.04
CA GLU A 289 -23.80 0.15 19.76
C GLU A 289 -22.75 1.22 19.95
N ILE A 290 -23.02 2.45 19.49
CA ILE A 290 -22.15 3.62 19.72
C ILE A 290 -21.98 3.86 21.22
N ARG A 291 -23.07 3.77 22.01
CA ARG A 291 -23.02 3.90 23.47
C ARG A 291 -22.13 2.84 24.11
N VAL A 292 -22.32 1.57 23.75
CA VAL A 292 -21.50 0.47 24.28
C VAL A 292 -20.02 0.69 23.92
N TYR A 293 -19.75 1.11 22.69
CA TYR A 293 -18.39 1.43 22.24
C TYR A 293 -17.74 2.57 23.03
N LEU A 294 -18.45 3.70 23.19
CA LEU A 294 -17.96 4.85 23.95
C LEU A 294 -17.69 4.49 25.41
N ASN A 295 -18.63 3.80 26.06
CA ASN A 295 -18.47 3.37 27.45
C ASN A 295 -17.25 2.47 27.63
N HIS A 296 -17.05 1.50 26.74
CA HIS A 296 -15.89 0.62 26.81
C HIS A 296 -14.58 1.39 26.61
N LYS A 297 -14.50 2.24 25.60
CA LYS A 297 -13.27 2.98 25.27
C LYS A 297 -12.91 4.02 26.32
N PHE A 298 -13.89 4.76 26.84
CA PHE A 298 -13.62 5.75 27.89
C PHE A 298 -13.38 5.12 29.26
N LEU A 299 -13.98 3.97 29.58
CA LEU A 299 -13.61 3.22 30.78
C LEU A 299 -12.14 2.77 30.72
N TRP A 300 -11.71 2.27 29.57
CA TRP A 300 -10.30 1.89 29.36
C TRP A 300 -9.37 3.11 29.51
N LEU A 301 -9.70 4.24 28.86
CA LEU A 301 -8.91 5.46 28.95
C LEU A 301 -8.88 6.04 30.38
N GLN A 302 -9.99 5.96 31.11
CA GLN A 302 -10.09 6.37 32.50
C GLN A 302 -9.12 5.59 33.39
N GLN A 303 -9.04 4.26 33.20
CA GLN A 303 -8.14 3.39 33.94
C GLN A 303 -6.68 3.62 33.58
N GLU A 304 -6.38 3.81 32.29
CA GLU A 304 -5.02 4.02 31.81
C GLU A 304 -4.44 5.37 32.23
N ARG A 305 -5.27 6.42 32.26
CA ARG A 305 -4.85 7.81 32.55
C ARG A 305 -5.23 8.32 33.95
N ASP A 306 -5.68 7.43 34.84
CA ASP A 306 -6.08 7.75 36.22
C ASP A 306 -7.08 8.93 36.31
N LEU A 307 -8.09 8.94 35.44
CA LEU A 307 -9.12 9.98 35.40
C LEU A 307 -10.18 9.77 36.50
N PRO A 308 -10.96 10.80 36.88
CA PRO A 308 -11.99 10.69 37.92
C PRO A 308 -12.96 9.54 37.67
N ALA A 309 -13.41 8.84 38.72
CA ALA A 309 -14.25 7.64 38.61
C ALA A 309 -15.62 7.89 37.93
N ASP A 310 -16.11 9.12 37.95
CA ASP A 310 -17.34 9.56 37.30
C ASP A 310 -17.12 10.07 35.86
N TRP A 311 -15.87 10.15 35.39
CA TRP A 311 -15.52 10.55 34.03
C TRP A 311 -15.86 9.44 33.01
N PRO A 312 -16.40 9.78 31.81
CA PRO A 312 -16.79 11.12 31.34
C PRO A 312 -18.21 11.53 31.77
N GLY A 313 -18.95 10.63 32.43
CA GLY A 313 -20.31 10.83 32.93
C GLY A 313 -21.38 10.49 31.90
N GLU A 314 -22.52 9.97 32.38
CA GLU A 314 -23.62 9.49 31.51
C GLU A 314 -24.19 10.58 30.60
N LYS A 315 -24.24 11.84 31.08
CA LYS A 315 -24.70 12.98 30.29
C LYS A 315 -23.80 13.22 29.08
N THR A 316 -22.49 13.11 29.26
CA THR A 316 -21.49 13.28 28.19
C THR A 316 -21.64 12.17 27.15
N ILE A 317 -21.79 10.91 27.59
CA ILE A 317 -22.02 9.78 26.70
C ILE A 317 -23.29 10.00 25.88
N ASN A 318 -24.40 10.41 26.51
CA ASN A 318 -25.65 10.72 25.79
C ASN A 318 -25.44 11.77 24.69
N THR A 319 -24.78 12.88 25.02
CA THR A 319 -24.51 13.95 24.05
C THR A 319 -23.64 13.48 22.90
N LEU A 320 -22.62 12.64 23.15
CA LEU A 320 -21.76 12.11 22.09
C LEU A 320 -22.49 11.10 21.20
N VAL A 321 -23.37 10.26 21.77
CA VAL A 321 -24.22 9.33 21.00
C VAL A 321 -25.14 10.13 20.07
N GLU A 322 -25.86 11.12 20.61
CA GLU A 322 -26.76 12.00 19.84
C GLU A 322 -26.01 12.74 18.72
N ARG A 323 -24.79 13.18 18.99
CA ARG A 323 -23.98 13.94 18.04
C ARG A 323 -23.39 13.06 16.94
N THR A 324 -23.00 11.82 17.22
CA THR A 324 -22.26 11.00 16.25
C THR A 324 -23.10 9.96 15.52
N ALA A 325 -24.26 9.58 16.06
CA ALA A 325 -25.13 8.60 15.42
C ALA A 325 -25.68 9.13 14.07
N PRO A 326 -25.78 8.27 13.03
CA PRO A 326 -25.44 6.84 12.99
C PRO A 326 -23.97 6.54 12.58
N SER A 327 -23.08 7.53 12.52
CA SER A 327 -21.72 7.40 12.01
C SER A 327 -20.75 6.84 13.06
N PHE A 328 -20.53 5.53 13.04
CA PHE A 328 -19.52 4.88 13.88
C PHE A 328 -18.10 5.39 13.60
N LEU A 329 -17.84 5.85 12.38
CA LEU A 329 -16.58 6.46 11.99
C LEU A 329 -16.37 7.80 12.71
N SER A 330 -17.40 8.66 12.77
CA SER A 330 -17.35 9.90 13.54
C SER A 330 -17.10 9.63 15.03
N THR A 331 -17.80 8.65 15.60
CA THR A 331 -17.56 8.20 16.98
C THR A 331 -16.10 7.75 17.18
N THR A 332 -15.57 6.95 16.26
CA THR A 332 -14.20 6.42 16.35
C THR A 332 -13.16 7.54 16.26
N MET A 333 -13.33 8.50 15.35
CA MET A 333 -12.42 9.64 15.21
C MET A 333 -12.42 10.53 16.46
N LEU A 334 -13.59 10.80 17.05
CA LEU A 334 -13.68 11.53 18.32
C LEU A 334 -12.95 10.79 19.45
N VAL A 335 -13.17 9.48 19.58
CA VAL A 335 -12.46 8.68 20.58
C VAL A 335 -10.95 8.73 20.35
N ARG A 336 -10.47 8.57 19.10
CA ARG A 336 -9.04 8.69 18.78
C ARG A 336 -8.47 10.05 19.12
N PHE A 337 -9.21 11.13 18.88
CA PHE A 337 -8.80 12.49 19.23
C PHE A 337 -8.70 12.69 20.75
N VAL A 338 -9.67 12.19 21.53
CA VAL A 338 -9.65 12.27 22.99
C VAL A 338 -8.56 11.37 23.59
N SER A 339 -8.33 10.20 22.99
CA SER A 339 -7.35 9.20 23.43
C SER A 339 -5.92 9.45 22.93
N ASP A 340 -5.64 10.54 22.23
CA ASP A 340 -4.29 10.84 21.77
C ASP A 340 -3.39 11.25 22.96
N ASP A 341 -2.17 10.70 22.98
CA ASP A 341 -1.20 10.80 24.08
C ASP A 341 -0.56 12.19 24.20
N SER A 342 -0.67 13.01 23.17
CA SER A 342 -0.08 14.35 23.14
C SER A 342 -0.84 15.40 23.97
N GLY A 343 -2.02 15.09 24.52
CA GLY A 343 -2.82 16.06 25.28
C GLY A 343 -3.70 15.47 26.39
N ASN A 344 -4.33 16.37 27.16
CA ASN A 344 -5.23 15.99 28.24
C ASN A 344 -6.59 15.54 27.70
N ALA A 345 -6.99 14.31 28.03
CA ALA A 345 -8.23 13.71 27.54
C ALA A 345 -9.49 14.46 28.03
N ALA A 346 -9.48 14.97 29.26
CA ALA A 346 -10.61 15.70 29.82
C ALA A 346 -10.79 17.08 29.14
N GLU A 347 -9.70 17.81 28.92
CA GLU A 347 -9.72 19.11 28.24
C GLU A 347 -10.19 18.97 26.79
N ARG A 348 -9.70 17.95 26.06
CA ARG A 348 -10.12 17.68 24.68
C ARG A 348 -11.60 17.30 24.59
N LEU A 349 -12.08 16.50 25.54
CA LEU A 349 -13.49 16.14 25.61
C LEU A 349 -14.36 17.37 25.92
N GLU A 350 -13.92 18.24 26.84
CA GLU A 350 -14.61 19.49 27.13
C GLU A 350 -14.63 20.43 25.92
N ALA A 351 -13.52 20.54 25.19
CA ALA A 351 -13.43 21.32 23.95
C ALA A 351 -14.47 20.84 22.91
N ILE A 352 -14.58 19.52 22.70
CA ILE A 352 -15.60 18.92 21.83
C ILE A 352 -17.02 19.27 22.28
N LEU A 353 -17.31 19.21 23.58
CA LEU A 353 -18.65 19.47 24.11
C LEU A 353 -19.03 20.96 24.04
N SER A 354 -18.05 21.84 24.24
CA SER A 354 -18.21 23.29 24.25
C SER A 354 -18.49 23.88 22.86
N ASP A 355 -18.08 23.18 21.80
CA ASP A 355 -18.36 23.60 20.44
C ASP A 355 -19.87 23.52 20.16
N GLN A 356 -20.48 24.69 19.88
CA GLN A 356 -21.91 24.86 19.60
C GLN A 356 -22.25 24.66 18.13
N THR A 357 -21.24 24.47 17.27
CA THR A 357 -21.47 24.26 15.85
C THR A 357 -22.06 22.87 15.62
N ASN A 358 -23.17 22.80 14.90
CA ASN A 358 -23.96 21.57 14.64
C ASN A 358 -23.28 20.58 13.66
N TYR A 359 -21.95 20.64 13.56
CA TYR A 359 -21.12 19.90 12.62
C TYR A 359 -21.15 18.37 12.82
N ALA A 360 -21.59 17.87 13.98
CA ALA A 360 -21.54 16.44 14.26
C ALA A 360 -22.54 15.57 13.45
N THR A 361 -23.52 16.19 12.79
CA THR A 361 -24.53 15.44 12.00
C THR A 361 -23.99 14.79 10.72
N ASN A 362 -22.79 15.17 10.26
CA ASN A 362 -22.13 14.56 9.11
C ASN A 362 -20.61 14.35 9.33
N MET A 363 -20.00 13.51 8.49
CA MET A 363 -18.56 13.18 8.53
C MET A 363 -17.67 14.42 8.39
N GLU A 364 -18.04 15.32 7.47
CA GLU A 364 -17.32 16.57 7.19
C GLU A 364 -17.18 17.43 8.42
N GLY A 365 -18.26 17.60 9.18
CA GLY A 365 -18.19 18.40 10.38
C GLY A 365 -17.41 17.76 11.53
N THR A 366 -17.27 16.42 11.56
CA THR A 366 -16.33 15.77 12.49
C THR A 366 -14.88 16.09 12.12
N TYR A 367 -14.54 16.14 10.82
CA TYR A 367 -13.21 16.57 10.37
C TYR A 367 -12.94 18.02 10.72
N THR A 368 -13.88 18.91 10.41
CA THR A 368 -13.78 20.34 10.75
C THR A 368 -13.54 20.55 12.24
N LEU A 369 -14.29 19.84 13.10
CA LEU A 369 -14.11 19.91 14.54
C LEU A 369 -12.67 19.52 14.94
N ILE A 370 -12.19 18.35 14.50
CA ILE A 370 -10.85 17.86 14.86
C ILE A 370 -9.76 18.81 14.36
N LEU A 371 -9.86 19.26 13.12
CA LEU A 371 -8.87 20.15 12.50
C LEU A 371 -8.87 21.53 13.13
N ASN A 372 -10.04 22.10 13.46
CA ASN A 372 -10.14 23.40 14.12
C ASN A 372 -9.54 23.38 15.52
N GLN A 373 -9.64 22.25 16.25
CA GLN A 373 -8.99 22.10 17.56
C GLN A 373 -7.45 22.13 17.48
N LEU A 374 -6.85 21.92 16.30
CA LEU A 374 -5.41 22.13 16.13
C LEU A 374 -5.05 23.61 15.98
N LEU A 375 -6.02 24.48 15.70
CA LEU A 375 -5.84 25.91 15.46
C LEU A 375 -6.14 26.79 16.69
N THR A 376 -6.62 26.23 17.81
CA THR A 376 -7.12 26.97 19.00
C THR A 376 -6.03 27.60 19.89
N ASN A 377 -4.87 27.96 19.32
CA ASN A 377 -3.78 28.62 20.06
C ASN A 377 -3.92 30.16 20.09
N GLU A 378 -3.44 30.80 21.16
CA GLU A 378 -3.44 32.27 21.33
C GLU A 378 -2.44 33.02 20.41
N ASP A 379 -1.56 32.30 19.73
CA ASP A 379 -0.50 32.84 18.87
C ASP A 379 -0.90 32.74 17.40
N GLU A 380 -1.08 33.87 16.70
CA GLU A 380 -1.56 33.91 15.30
C GLU A 380 -0.56 33.32 14.28
N GLU A 381 0.73 33.22 14.60
CA GLU A 381 1.75 32.72 13.66
C GLU A 381 1.83 31.18 13.63
N LYS A 382 1.53 30.52 14.76
CA LYS A 382 1.56 29.04 14.84
C LYS A 382 0.52 28.35 13.94
N PRO A 383 -0.76 28.79 13.88
CA PRO A 383 -1.76 28.26 12.96
C PRO A 383 -1.32 28.36 11.49
N ARG A 384 -0.74 29.49 11.09
CA ARG A 384 -0.27 29.70 9.70
C ARG A 384 0.84 28.72 9.34
N GLN A 385 1.80 28.54 10.24
CA GLN A 385 2.87 27.56 10.04
C GLN A 385 2.32 26.13 9.96
N LEU A 386 1.40 25.76 10.85
CA LEU A 386 0.77 24.43 10.84
C LEU A 386 0.03 24.17 9.53
N ILE A 387 -0.74 25.14 9.02
CA ILE A 387 -1.45 25.03 7.74
C ILE A 387 -0.45 24.84 6.59
N HIS A 388 0.64 25.61 6.58
CA HIS A 388 1.68 25.47 5.56
C HIS A 388 2.34 24.08 5.58
N GLU A 389 2.66 23.58 6.78
CA GLU A 389 3.21 22.24 6.99
C GLU A 389 2.23 21.15 6.56
N PHE A 390 0.95 21.30 6.90
CA PHE A 390 -0.11 20.41 6.47
C PHE A 390 -0.18 20.31 4.94
N GLN A 391 -0.20 21.45 4.23
CA GLN A 391 -0.29 21.47 2.77
C GLN A 391 0.91 20.82 2.08
N ASN A 392 2.10 20.89 2.69
CA ASN A 392 3.32 20.32 2.11
C ASN A 392 3.55 18.86 2.50
N THR A 393 2.86 18.36 3.52
CA THR A 393 3.00 16.97 3.99
C THR A 393 1.69 16.21 3.77
N ILE A 394 0.67 16.48 4.57
CA ILE A 394 -0.61 15.74 4.49
C ILE A 394 -1.30 15.97 3.15
N GLY A 395 -1.25 17.20 2.62
CA GLY A 395 -1.80 17.51 1.29
C GLY A 395 -1.21 16.63 0.18
N ILE A 396 0.10 16.32 0.25
CA ILE A 396 0.75 15.41 -0.69
C ILE A 396 0.34 13.97 -0.41
N LEU A 397 0.36 13.57 0.88
CA LEU A 397 0.00 12.22 1.32
C LEU A 397 -1.37 11.78 0.80
N ILE A 398 -2.37 12.67 0.84
CA ILE A 398 -3.74 12.31 0.44
C ILE A 398 -3.92 12.13 -1.08
N LEU A 399 -2.97 12.58 -1.90
CA LEU A 399 -2.98 12.45 -3.36
C LEU A 399 -2.08 11.33 -3.88
N LEU A 400 -1.37 10.62 -3.00
CA LEU A 400 -0.57 9.48 -3.40
C LEU A 400 -1.48 8.36 -3.91
N ALA A 401 -1.23 7.90 -5.13
CA ALA A 401 -1.95 6.76 -5.72
C ALA A 401 -1.70 5.45 -4.94
N THR A 402 -0.52 5.32 -4.32
CA THR A 402 -0.17 4.21 -3.45
C THR A 402 0.41 4.75 -2.15
N PRO A 403 -0.03 4.25 -0.97
CA PRO A 403 0.54 4.63 0.31
C PRO A 403 2.05 4.37 0.36
N LEU A 404 2.82 5.37 0.79
CA LEU A 404 4.26 5.24 0.95
C LEU A 404 4.63 4.99 2.40
N SER A 405 5.72 4.25 2.63
CA SER A 405 6.32 4.14 3.96
C SER A 405 6.75 5.51 4.48
N VAL A 406 6.80 5.70 5.80
CA VAL A 406 7.27 6.97 6.39
C VAL A 406 8.66 7.32 5.84
N ASP A 407 9.55 6.35 5.71
CA ASP A 407 10.90 6.54 5.16
C ASP A 407 10.88 6.97 3.69
N SER A 408 10.05 6.33 2.86
CA SER A 408 9.95 6.67 1.43
C SER A 408 9.28 8.03 1.24
N PHE A 409 8.30 8.33 2.09
CA PHE A 409 7.58 9.58 2.08
C PHE A 409 8.48 10.73 2.53
N ALA A 410 9.30 10.54 3.57
CA ALA A 410 10.28 11.51 4.02
C ALA A 410 11.32 11.83 2.93
N LYS A 411 11.80 10.81 2.20
CA LYS A 411 12.66 11.00 1.02
C LYS A 411 11.98 11.81 -0.07
N LEU A 412 10.71 11.53 -0.37
CA LEU A 412 9.93 12.28 -1.36
C LEU A 412 9.79 13.75 -0.98
N LEU A 413 9.51 14.03 0.29
CA LEU A 413 9.39 15.40 0.82
C LEU A 413 10.73 16.10 1.00
N GLN A 414 11.85 15.38 0.94
CA GLN A 414 13.19 15.85 1.30
C GLN A 414 13.25 16.39 2.73
N MET A 415 12.64 15.66 3.64
CA MET A 415 12.56 15.98 5.06
C MET A 415 13.15 14.84 5.89
N GLU A 416 13.60 15.15 7.09
CA GLU A 416 14.00 14.12 8.05
C GLU A 416 12.78 13.27 8.45
N THR A 417 12.98 11.95 8.54
CA THR A 417 11.92 11.00 8.90
C THR A 417 11.22 11.39 10.20
N ASP A 418 11.97 11.82 11.22
CA ASP A 418 11.43 12.21 12.52
C ASP A 418 10.47 13.41 12.39
N LYS A 419 10.83 14.42 11.58
CA LYS A 419 9.98 15.59 11.35
C LYS A 419 8.68 15.23 10.63
N VAL A 420 8.75 14.35 9.62
CA VAL A 420 7.53 13.86 8.96
C VAL A 420 6.68 13.07 9.94
N GLN A 421 7.30 12.25 10.78
CA GLN A 421 6.60 11.45 11.78
C GLN A 421 5.90 12.33 12.83
N GLU A 422 6.52 13.41 13.28
CA GLU A 422 5.88 14.41 14.15
C GLU A 422 4.67 15.06 13.48
N GLN A 423 4.79 15.45 12.21
CA GLN A 423 3.70 16.09 11.47
C GLN A 423 2.51 15.14 11.24
N ILE A 424 2.74 13.90 10.81
CA ILE A 424 1.64 12.94 10.61
C ILE A 424 0.97 12.55 11.94
N LYS A 425 1.70 12.54 13.06
CA LYS A 425 1.14 12.23 14.39
C LYS A 425 0.09 13.25 14.83
N LEU A 426 0.22 14.53 14.46
CA LEU A 426 -0.80 15.55 14.74
C LEU A 426 -2.17 15.20 14.13
N PHE A 427 -2.16 14.42 13.05
CA PHE A 427 -3.37 13.99 12.32
C PHE A 427 -3.72 12.52 12.59
N TYR A 428 -3.20 11.92 13.67
CA TYR A 428 -3.55 10.57 14.13
C TYR A 428 -5.06 10.25 14.23
N PRO A 429 -5.97 11.21 14.53
CA PRO A 429 -7.41 10.92 14.53
C PRO A 429 -7.96 10.54 13.15
N VAL A 430 -7.31 10.97 12.07
CA VAL A 430 -7.74 10.78 10.67
C VAL A 430 -6.77 9.94 9.83
N LEU A 431 -5.57 9.68 10.35
CA LEU A 431 -4.53 8.86 9.72
C LEU A 431 -4.23 7.58 10.52
N ASP A 432 -3.95 6.50 9.80
CA ASP A 432 -3.30 5.31 10.33
C ASP A 432 -1.79 5.54 10.29
N VAL A 433 -1.24 5.93 11.44
CA VAL A 433 0.18 6.22 11.59
C VAL A 433 0.87 4.96 12.13
N PRO A 434 1.74 4.30 11.34
CA PRO A 434 2.39 3.08 11.77
C PRO A 434 3.43 3.36 12.86
N ALA A 435 3.62 2.39 13.76
CA ALA A 435 4.66 2.46 14.78
C ALA A 435 6.09 2.38 14.20
N ARG A 436 6.24 1.73 13.04
CA ARG A 436 7.51 1.56 12.34
C ARG A 436 7.54 2.40 11.06
N SER A 437 8.70 2.98 10.75
CA SER A 437 8.88 3.90 9.62
C SER A 437 8.88 3.21 8.24
N ASP A 438 9.09 1.90 8.20
CA ASP A 438 9.10 1.09 6.98
C ASP A 438 7.69 0.70 6.49
N LYS A 439 6.66 0.92 7.31
CA LYS A 439 5.26 0.64 6.98
C LYS A 439 4.58 1.88 6.40
N PRO A 440 3.56 1.70 5.52
CA PRO A 440 2.89 2.80 4.85
C PRO A 440 2.02 3.64 5.81
N VAL A 441 1.99 4.95 5.60
CA VAL A 441 1.01 5.84 6.24
C VAL A 441 -0.26 5.86 5.39
N GLN A 442 -1.41 5.65 6.01
CA GLN A 442 -2.69 5.59 5.30
C GLN A 442 -3.70 6.59 5.86
N ILE A 443 -4.60 7.05 5.01
CA ILE A 443 -5.79 7.75 5.47
C ILE A 443 -6.75 6.70 6.03
N LEU A 444 -7.34 6.94 7.20
CA LEU A 444 -8.31 5.99 7.79
C LEU A 444 -9.56 5.81 6.93
N HIS A 445 -9.92 6.84 6.16
CA HIS A 445 -11.10 6.82 5.31
C HIS A 445 -11.02 7.80 4.14
N LEU A 446 -11.43 7.36 2.95
CA LEU A 446 -11.36 8.15 1.71
C LEU A 446 -12.16 9.46 1.79
N SER A 447 -13.27 9.51 2.54
CA SER A 447 -14.03 10.75 2.70
C SER A 447 -13.22 11.89 3.32
N PHE A 448 -12.11 11.62 4.00
CA PHE A 448 -11.21 12.68 4.46
C PHE A 448 -10.50 13.35 3.28
N ARG A 449 -10.03 12.56 2.31
CA ARG A 449 -9.50 13.08 1.04
C ARG A 449 -10.58 13.85 0.29
N ASP A 450 -11.78 13.27 0.15
CA ASP A 450 -12.88 13.91 -0.58
C ASP A 450 -13.28 15.26 0.06
N PHE A 451 -13.32 15.31 1.39
CA PHE A 451 -13.56 16.53 2.17
C PHE A 451 -12.51 17.61 1.88
N LEU A 452 -11.22 17.26 1.94
CA LEU A 452 -10.12 18.23 1.74
C LEU A 452 -10.00 18.73 0.29
N LEU A 453 -10.50 17.97 -0.68
CA LEU A 453 -10.48 18.32 -2.11
C LEU A 453 -11.77 19.00 -2.60
N ASP A 454 -12.84 19.04 -1.79
CA ASP A 454 -14.10 19.66 -2.21
C ASP A 454 -13.91 21.16 -2.43
N LYS A 455 -14.11 21.59 -3.68
CA LYS A 455 -14.01 23.00 -4.09
C LYS A 455 -14.94 23.93 -3.31
N LYS A 456 -16.03 23.41 -2.72
CA LYS A 456 -16.89 24.21 -1.84
C LYS A 456 -16.15 24.69 -0.58
N GLN A 457 -15.01 24.09 -0.25
CA GLN A 457 -14.18 24.41 0.89
C GLN A 457 -12.97 25.26 0.53
N GLU A 458 -12.91 25.90 -0.64
CA GLU A 458 -11.75 26.69 -1.08
C GLU A 458 -11.30 27.76 -0.05
N GLU A 459 -12.23 28.28 0.75
CA GLU A 459 -11.94 29.24 1.82
C GLU A 459 -11.51 28.59 3.16
N TYR A 460 -11.63 27.26 3.30
CA TYR A 460 -11.27 26.53 4.51
C TYR A 460 -9.74 26.39 4.64
N PRO A 461 -9.13 26.64 5.81
CA PRO A 461 -7.68 26.69 5.94
C PRO A 461 -6.93 25.41 5.53
N PHE A 462 -7.55 24.25 5.74
CA PHE A 462 -6.95 22.95 5.41
C PHE A 462 -7.33 22.46 4.01
N TRP A 463 -8.07 23.23 3.21
CA TRP A 463 -8.39 22.84 1.85
C TRP A 463 -7.13 22.63 1.00
N VAL A 464 -7.20 21.64 0.12
CA VAL A 464 -6.07 21.20 -0.71
C VAL A 464 -6.42 21.42 -2.19
N ASP A 465 -5.68 22.32 -2.84
CA ASP A 465 -5.71 22.48 -4.29
C ASP A 465 -5.01 21.29 -4.97
N GLU A 466 -5.80 20.37 -5.50
CA GLU A 466 -5.33 19.17 -6.21
C GLU A 466 -4.32 19.50 -7.32
N SER A 467 -4.56 20.54 -8.11
CA SER A 467 -3.71 20.93 -9.24
C SER A 467 -2.36 21.41 -8.75
N LEU A 468 -2.37 22.27 -7.71
CA LEU A 468 -1.15 22.79 -7.11
C LEU A 468 -0.32 21.66 -6.47
N VAL A 469 -0.96 20.74 -5.75
CA VAL A 469 -0.26 19.63 -5.10
C VAL A 469 0.28 18.63 -6.12
N HIS A 470 -0.45 18.30 -7.19
CA HIS A 470 0.09 17.46 -8.27
C HIS A 470 1.34 18.08 -8.90
N LYS A 471 1.36 19.41 -9.11
CA LYS A 471 2.56 20.11 -9.59
C LYS A 471 3.73 19.98 -8.60
N LYS A 472 3.48 20.11 -7.29
CA LYS A 472 4.50 19.92 -6.24
C LYS A 472 5.02 18.48 -6.21
N LEU A 473 4.11 17.50 -6.25
CA LEU A 473 4.43 16.08 -6.26
C LEU A 473 5.30 15.72 -7.47
N ALA A 474 4.93 16.19 -8.67
CA ALA A 474 5.74 15.98 -9.87
C ALA A 474 7.16 16.56 -9.72
N ALA A 475 7.28 17.77 -9.17
CA ALA A 475 8.59 18.38 -8.91
C ALA A 475 9.41 17.59 -7.87
N GLN A 476 8.79 17.10 -6.80
CA GLN A 476 9.47 16.26 -5.80
C GLN A 476 9.92 14.92 -6.38
N CYS A 477 9.08 14.25 -7.16
CA CYS A 477 9.44 13.03 -7.86
C CYS A 477 10.65 13.26 -8.78
N LEU A 478 10.64 14.36 -9.57
CA LEU A 478 11.77 14.73 -10.42
C LEU A 478 13.05 14.91 -9.60
N LYS A 479 12.99 15.54 -8.43
CA LYS A 479 14.16 15.70 -7.56
C LYS A 479 14.62 14.39 -6.92
N VAL A 480 13.71 13.48 -6.54
CA VAL A 480 14.11 12.15 -6.05
C VAL A 480 14.76 11.33 -7.16
N MET A 481 14.29 11.48 -8.40
CA MET A 481 14.90 10.87 -9.58
C MET A 481 16.23 11.52 -9.98
N GLN A 482 16.57 12.70 -9.45
CA GLN A 482 17.89 13.31 -9.60
C GLN A 482 18.87 12.61 -8.66
N ASP A 483 19.45 11.49 -9.10
CA ASP A 483 20.61 10.89 -8.43
C ASP A 483 21.88 11.65 -8.85
N PRO A 484 22.65 12.25 -7.92
CA PRO A 484 23.95 12.84 -8.24
C PRO A 484 24.99 11.81 -8.76
N ASN A 485 24.70 10.50 -8.71
CA ASN A 485 25.54 9.42 -9.23
C ASN A 485 25.06 8.78 -10.56
N GLU A 486 24.00 9.27 -11.22
CA GLU A 486 23.61 8.71 -12.52
C GLU A 486 24.28 9.41 -13.72
N ASP A 487 24.73 8.58 -14.67
CA ASP A 487 25.32 8.94 -15.96
C ASP A 487 24.56 10.11 -16.61
N HIS A 488 25.25 11.23 -16.90
CA HIS A 488 24.84 12.44 -17.64
C HIS A 488 24.25 12.13 -19.05
N THR A 489 23.16 11.37 -19.10
CA THR A 489 22.69 10.66 -20.29
C THR A 489 21.19 10.82 -20.43
N VAL A 490 20.74 10.82 -21.68
CA VAL A 490 19.31 10.87 -21.99
C VAL A 490 18.84 9.47 -22.37
N LYS A 491 17.82 8.95 -21.68
CA LYS A 491 17.26 7.61 -21.91
C LYS A 491 15.91 7.72 -22.65
N LEU A 492 15.77 7.01 -23.76
CA LEU A 492 14.53 6.93 -24.54
C LEU A 492 13.81 5.62 -24.24
N TRP A 493 12.55 5.71 -23.81
CA TRP A 493 11.72 4.58 -23.42
C TRP A 493 10.56 4.38 -24.38
N ASP A 494 10.13 3.14 -24.56
CA ASP A 494 8.91 2.81 -25.29
C ASP A 494 7.69 3.02 -24.39
N HIS A 495 6.81 3.96 -24.73
CA HIS A 495 5.66 4.29 -23.88
C HIS A 495 4.59 3.18 -23.79
N ARG A 496 4.58 2.20 -24.70
CA ARG A 496 3.58 1.12 -24.71
C ARG A 496 4.01 -0.08 -23.89
N THR A 497 5.32 -0.33 -23.84
CA THR A 497 5.91 -1.52 -23.19
C THR A 497 6.68 -1.18 -21.92
N GLY A 498 7.10 0.08 -21.75
CA GLY A 498 7.97 0.50 -20.65
C GLY A 498 9.43 0.08 -20.82
N GLU A 499 9.81 -0.51 -21.96
CA GLU A 499 11.18 -0.97 -22.20
C GLU A 499 12.11 0.18 -22.61
N LEU A 500 13.37 0.14 -22.15
CA LEU A 500 14.41 1.08 -22.54
C LEU A 500 14.81 0.84 -24.01
N ARG A 501 14.54 1.79 -24.90
CA ARG A 501 14.94 1.70 -26.31
C ARG A 501 16.39 2.10 -26.53
N GLN A 502 16.81 3.23 -25.96
CA GLN A 502 18.16 3.77 -26.18
C GLN A 502 18.68 4.62 -25.01
N THR A 503 20.01 4.69 -24.92
CA THR A 503 20.73 5.58 -23.98
C THR A 503 21.69 6.46 -24.77
N LEU A 504 21.42 7.76 -24.79
CA LEU A 504 22.18 8.79 -25.48
C LEU A 504 23.29 9.27 -24.53
N LYS A 505 24.52 8.83 -24.82
CA LYS A 505 25.71 9.18 -24.03
C LYS A 505 26.52 10.26 -24.73
N GLY A 506 26.85 11.33 -24.02
CA GLY A 506 27.73 12.37 -24.55
C GLY A 506 27.76 13.70 -23.80
N HIS A 507 26.82 13.96 -22.88
CA HIS A 507 26.95 15.09 -21.97
C HIS A 507 27.95 14.78 -20.86
N THR A 508 28.68 15.80 -20.43
CA THR A 508 29.67 15.70 -19.33
C THR A 508 29.16 16.28 -18.02
N ASP A 509 27.96 16.85 -18.02
CA ASP A 509 27.24 17.36 -16.85
C ASP A 509 25.73 17.12 -17.00
N TRP A 510 24.92 17.44 -15.99
CA TRP A 510 23.48 17.18 -16.00
C TRP A 510 22.77 17.80 -17.19
N VAL A 511 21.80 17.05 -17.71
CA VAL A 511 20.93 17.51 -18.79
C VAL A 511 19.82 18.35 -18.17
N SER A 512 19.82 19.65 -18.46
CA SER A 512 18.90 20.64 -17.90
C SER A 512 17.55 20.67 -18.62
N SER A 513 17.51 20.30 -19.90
CA SER A 513 16.29 20.32 -20.72
C SER A 513 16.39 19.37 -21.92
N ILE A 514 15.24 18.87 -22.37
CA ILE A 514 15.10 18.04 -23.57
C ILE A 514 13.85 18.44 -24.35
N ASP A 515 13.91 18.37 -25.68
CA ASP A 515 12.74 18.60 -26.54
C ASP A 515 12.80 17.75 -27.82
N PHE A 516 11.65 17.33 -28.33
CA PHE A 516 11.55 16.59 -29.59
C PHE A 516 11.28 17.54 -30.75
N SER A 517 11.80 17.23 -31.94
CA SER A 517 11.37 17.91 -33.16
C SER A 517 9.87 17.65 -33.40
N PRO A 518 9.16 18.56 -34.10
CA PRO A 518 7.76 18.37 -34.45
C PRO A 518 7.48 17.03 -35.16
N ASP A 519 8.40 16.56 -35.99
CA ASP A 519 8.33 15.26 -36.66
C ASP A 519 8.82 14.06 -35.80
N SER A 520 9.27 14.31 -34.58
CA SER A 520 9.83 13.35 -33.61
C SER A 520 11.03 12.55 -34.11
N GLN A 521 11.69 12.95 -35.20
CA GLN A 521 12.89 12.30 -35.73
C GLN A 521 14.17 12.75 -35.02
N LEU A 522 14.13 13.94 -34.43
CA LEU A 522 15.25 14.54 -33.70
C LEU A 522 14.87 14.80 -32.25
N LEU A 523 15.87 14.74 -31.38
CA LEU A 523 15.79 15.14 -29.97
C LEU A 523 16.89 16.16 -29.71
N ALA A 524 16.56 17.28 -29.11
CA ALA A 524 17.52 18.24 -28.58
C ALA A 524 17.66 18.03 -27.07
N SER A 525 18.89 18.13 -26.56
CA SER A 525 19.17 18.13 -25.13
C SER A 525 20.13 19.27 -24.79
N ALA A 526 19.81 20.04 -23.76
CA ALA A 526 20.70 21.05 -23.18
C ALA A 526 21.28 20.55 -21.86
N SER A 527 22.51 20.92 -21.55
CA SER A 527 23.21 20.49 -20.35
C SER A 527 23.99 21.63 -19.72
N PHE A 528 24.27 21.47 -18.42
CA PHE A 528 25.20 22.32 -17.68
C PHE A 528 26.67 22.16 -18.11
N ASP A 529 26.97 21.30 -19.09
CA ASP A 529 28.27 21.25 -19.76
C ASP A 529 28.46 22.35 -20.82
N ASP A 530 27.63 23.39 -20.81
CA ASP A 530 27.56 24.49 -21.78
C ASP A 530 27.26 24.06 -23.23
N SER A 531 26.83 22.81 -23.43
CA SER A 531 26.49 22.28 -24.74
C SER A 531 25.01 21.95 -24.86
N PHE A 532 24.52 22.06 -26.10
CA PHE A 532 23.30 21.39 -26.50
C PHE A 532 23.57 20.46 -27.67
N LYS A 533 22.93 19.30 -27.63
CA LYS A 533 23.17 18.18 -28.52
C LYS A 533 21.88 17.81 -29.22
N VAL A 534 21.97 17.50 -30.51
CA VAL A 534 20.85 17.03 -31.31
C VAL A 534 21.10 15.58 -31.67
N TRP A 535 20.12 14.73 -31.43
CA TRP A 535 20.21 13.28 -31.58
C TRP A 535 19.15 12.78 -32.55
N ASP A 536 19.48 11.81 -33.38
CA ASP A 536 18.50 11.05 -34.16
C ASP A 536 17.78 10.05 -33.25
N THR A 537 16.46 10.17 -33.11
CA THR A 537 15.65 9.39 -32.16
C THR A 537 15.52 7.92 -32.53
N ARG A 538 15.75 7.58 -33.80
CA ARG A 538 15.65 6.20 -34.32
C ARG A 538 16.94 5.42 -34.13
N THR A 539 18.08 6.09 -34.27
CA THR A 539 19.42 5.48 -34.26
C THR A 539 20.23 5.79 -33.02
N GLY A 540 19.85 6.82 -32.27
CA GLY A 540 20.53 7.28 -31.07
C GLY A 540 21.86 7.98 -31.32
N LYS A 541 22.11 8.33 -32.58
CA LYS A 541 23.36 8.97 -32.97
C LYS A 541 23.28 10.47 -32.72
N LEU A 542 24.37 11.01 -32.18
CA LEU A 542 24.59 12.44 -32.09
C LEU A 542 24.74 13.03 -33.50
N CYS A 543 23.81 13.90 -33.89
CA CYS A 543 23.80 14.61 -35.17
C CYS A 543 24.62 15.90 -35.08
N HIS A 544 24.34 16.72 -34.06
CA HIS A 544 24.99 18.01 -33.87
C HIS A 544 25.36 18.24 -32.41
N THR A 545 26.47 18.95 -32.18
CA THR A 545 26.80 19.54 -30.89
C THR A 545 27.06 21.01 -31.12
N PHE A 546 26.38 21.82 -30.33
CA PHE A 546 26.54 23.25 -30.35
C PHE A 546 26.93 23.72 -28.95
N TRP A 547 27.73 24.77 -28.90
CA TRP A 547 28.24 25.34 -27.67
C TRP A 547 27.57 26.69 -27.43
N GLY A 548 27.02 26.89 -26.23
CA GLY A 548 26.23 28.06 -25.86
C GLY A 548 27.03 29.36 -25.72
N GLY A 549 28.35 29.24 -25.60
CA GLY A 549 29.24 30.31 -25.13
C GLY A 549 29.43 30.24 -23.61
N VAL A 550 29.92 31.32 -23.01
CA VAL A 550 30.28 31.42 -21.57
C VAL A 550 29.06 31.60 -20.65
N ASP A 551 27.84 31.43 -21.17
CA ASP A 551 26.61 31.63 -20.42
C ASP A 551 25.86 30.29 -20.33
N GLU A 552 25.54 29.87 -19.11
CA GLU A 552 24.79 28.64 -18.83
C GLU A 552 23.42 28.66 -19.55
N ILE A 553 23.11 27.59 -20.28
CA ILE A 553 21.83 27.41 -20.98
C ILE A 553 20.94 26.47 -20.17
N TYR A 554 19.77 26.97 -19.76
CA TYR A 554 18.84 26.20 -18.93
C TYR A 554 17.80 25.43 -19.74
N SER A 555 17.51 25.86 -20.97
CA SER A 555 16.46 25.23 -21.76
C SER A 555 16.72 25.28 -23.26
N VAL A 556 16.26 24.25 -23.97
CA VAL A 556 16.24 24.15 -25.43
C VAL A 556 14.83 23.76 -25.89
N THR A 557 14.36 24.33 -27.00
CA THR A 557 13.10 23.93 -27.64
C THR A 557 13.16 24.10 -29.15
N PHE A 558 12.51 23.20 -29.89
CA PHE A 558 12.36 23.31 -31.33
C PHE A 558 11.36 24.41 -31.71
N VAL A 559 11.81 25.35 -32.53
CA VAL A 559 10.96 26.40 -33.13
C VAL A 559 10.34 25.89 -34.43
N SER A 560 11.05 25.02 -35.14
CA SER A 560 10.60 24.28 -36.34
C SER A 560 11.52 23.08 -36.54
N ASP A 561 11.25 22.20 -37.51
CA ASP A 561 12.08 21.01 -37.79
C ASP A 561 13.58 21.34 -38.01
N ASP A 562 13.87 22.58 -38.41
CA ASP A 562 15.22 23.02 -38.79
C ASP A 562 15.82 24.08 -37.84
N GLN A 563 15.10 24.46 -36.78
CA GLN A 563 15.53 25.53 -35.86
C GLN A 563 15.32 25.18 -34.40
N LEU A 564 16.36 25.43 -33.60
CA LEU A 564 16.33 25.33 -32.14
C LEU A 564 16.38 26.71 -31.52
N SER A 565 15.64 26.93 -30.44
CA SER A 565 15.83 28.07 -29.55
C SER A 565 16.34 27.60 -28.20
N GLY A 566 17.12 28.45 -27.54
CA GLY A 566 17.61 28.18 -26.19
C GLY A 566 17.73 29.46 -25.41
N SER A 567 17.44 29.33 -24.12
CA SER A 567 17.38 30.43 -23.16
C SER A 567 18.50 30.31 -22.14
N SER A 568 19.15 31.43 -21.85
CA SER A 568 20.24 31.53 -20.87
C SER A 568 19.86 32.46 -19.71
N GLU A 569 20.60 32.38 -18.60
CA GLU A 569 20.41 33.18 -17.36
C GLU A 569 20.28 34.69 -17.60
N ASN A 570 21.00 35.19 -18.61
CA ASN A 570 21.04 36.62 -18.94
C ASN A 570 19.80 37.12 -19.71
N ASN A 571 18.65 36.42 -19.61
CA ASN A 571 17.40 36.68 -20.35
C ASN A 571 17.57 36.73 -21.88
N THR A 572 18.67 36.18 -22.41
CA THR A 572 18.89 36.12 -23.85
C THR A 572 18.28 34.84 -24.43
N VAL A 573 17.57 34.99 -25.55
CA VAL A 573 17.09 33.86 -26.35
C VAL A 573 17.88 33.83 -27.65
N LYS A 574 18.56 32.72 -27.88
CA LYS A 574 19.33 32.45 -29.10
C LYS A 574 18.59 31.42 -29.94
N ILE A 575 18.59 31.59 -31.26
CA ILE A 575 18.08 30.62 -32.23
C ILE A 575 19.25 30.09 -33.06
N TRP A 576 19.30 28.78 -33.25
CA TRP A 576 20.26 28.07 -34.07
C TRP A 576 19.57 27.40 -35.24
N ASP A 577 20.14 27.59 -36.43
CA ASP A 577 19.75 26.87 -37.64
C ASP A 577 20.56 25.56 -37.73
N LEU A 578 19.86 24.43 -37.84
CA LEU A 578 20.46 23.10 -37.77
C LEU A 578 21.29 22.74 -39.01
N TYR A 579 21.01 23.32 -40.17
CA TYR A 579 21.75 23.03 -41.41
C TYR A 579 23.02 23.85 -41.54
N THR A 580 22.94 25.12 -41.17
CA THR A 580 24.05 26.07 -41.35
C THR A 580 24.91 26.17 -40.09
N GLY A 581 24.37 25.82 -38.93
CA GLY A 581 25.01 26.02 -37.63
C GLY A 581 25.12 27.49 -37.21
N GLU A 582 24.45 28.40 -37.92
CA GLU A 582 24.45 29.82 -37.60
C GLU A 582 23.58 30.10 -36.37
N MET A 583 24.10 30.93 -35.46
CA MET A 583 23.38 31.42 -34.28
C MET A 583 22.92 32.86 -34.49
N ARG A 584 21.67 33.15 -34.12
CA ARG A 584 21.10 34.50 -34.09
C ARG A 584 20.52 34.80 -32.72
N VAL A 585 20.87 35.95 -32.15
CA VAL A 585 20.28 36.45 -30.90
C VAL A 585 18.95 37.13 -31.26
N VAL A 586 17.85 36.71 -30.63
CA VAL A 586 16.50 37.20 -30.95
C VAL A 586 16.05 38.29 -29.98
N CYS A 587 16.42 38.19 -28.71
CA CYS A 587 16.20 39.21 -27.69
C CYS A 587 17.36 39.26 -26.69
N SER A 588 17.70 40.47 -26.25
CA SER A 588 18.66 40.80 -25.18
C SER A 588 18.03 41.73 -24.16
#